data_AF-A0A960QZQ4-F1
#
_entry.id   AF-A0A960QZQ4-F1
#
_cell.length_a   1.000
_cell.length_b   1.000
_cell.length_c   1.000
_cell.angle_alpha   90.00
_cell.angle_beta   90.00
_cell.angle_gamma   90.00
#
_symmetry.space_group_name_H-M   'P 1'
#
loop_
_entity.id
_entity.type
_entity.pdbx_description
1 polymer ?
#
loop_
_entity_poly.entity_id
_entity_poly.type
_entity_poly.pdbx_seq_one_letter_code
_entity_poly.pdbx_strand_id
1 'polypeptide(L)'
;MAKPLITKRKAKALSTALFLVGIAILIFVDAWWPAIMVVVGIPLALKQFLMGRFHDAAISLFVFVGFFIIAQFNISWKILIPILFIMGAVYVLLREWVTTTTGEDEEESSIEVEDDQD
;
A
#
# COMPACT_ATOMS: atom_id res chain seq x y z
N MET A 1 15.03 -3.13 -7.56
CA MET A 1 15.06 -1.78 -6.94
C MET A 1 14.65 -0.76 -8.00
N ALA A 2 13.51 -0.09 -7.86
CA ALA A 2 13.00 0.83 -8.89
C ALA A 2 13.75 2.17 -8.87
N LYS A 3 14.10 2.68 -10.05
CA LYS A 3 14.75 3.98 -10.22
C LYS A 3 13.79 5.13 -9.82
N PRO A 4 14.25 6.13 -9.05
CA PRO A 4 13.42 7.27 -8.68
C PRO A 4 13.08 8.12 -9.91
N LEU A 5 11.80 8.39 -10.13
CA LEU A 5 11.31 9.14 -11.30
C LEU A 5 11.66 10.64 -11.22
N ILE A 6 11.89 11.17 -10.02
CA ILE A 6 12.23 12.57 -9.79
C ILE A 6 13.21 12.76 -8.62
N THR A 7 13.92 13.89 -8.63
CA THR A 7 14.82 14.29 -7.54
C THR A 7 14.04 14.42 -6.21
N LYS A 8 14.58 13.87 -5.11
CA LYS A 8 13.99 13.86 -3.76
C LYS A 8 13.44 15.23 -3.31
N ARG A 9 14.08 16.31 -3.73
CA ARG A 9 13.70 17.70 -3.41
C ARG A 9 12.39 18.13 -4.08
N LYS A 10 12.18 17.75 -5.34
CA LYS A 10 10.94 18.03 -6.08
C LYS A 10 9.78 17.18 -5.57
N ALA A 11 10.04 15.92 -5.22
CA ALA A 11 9.03 15.05 -4.61
C ALA A 11 8.49 15.60 -3.29
N LYS A 12 9.38 16.13 -2.44
CA LYS A 12 8.99 16.77 -1.18
C LYS A 12 8.18 18.04 -1.42
N ALA A 13 8.64 18.92 -2.32
CA ALA A 13 7.94 20.15 -2.64
C ALA A 13 6.52 19.90 -3.19
N LEU A 14 6.35 18.91 -4.08
CA LEU A 14 5.06 18.57 -4.66
C LEU A 14 4.10 17.98 -3.63
N SER A 15 4.59 17.07 -2.77
CA SER A 15 3.81 16.50 -1.66
C SER A 15 3.36 17.58 -0.68
N THR A 16 4.24 18.52 -0.32
CA THR A 16 3.88 19.64 0.57
C THR A 16 2.88 20.59 -0.08
N ALA A 17 3.05 20.93 -1.36
CA ALA A 17 2.10 21.76 -2.09
C ALA A 17 0.71 21.10 -2.13
N LEU A 18 0.64 19.80 -2.44
CA LEU A 18 -0.61 19.06 -2.48
C LEU A 18 -1.27 18.96 -1.10
N PHE A 19 -0.49 18.81 -0.03
CA PHE A 19 -0.97 18.83 1.35
C PHE A 19 -1.60 20.19 1.72
N LEU A 20 -0.94 21.30 1.35
CA LEU A 20 -1.45 22.65 1.59
C LEU A 20 -2.77 22.90 0.84
N VAL A 21 -2.85 22.48 -0.42
CA VAL A 21 -4.10 22.55 -1.20
C VAL A 21 -5.20 21.73 -0.55
N GLY A 22 -4.88 20.51 -0.10
CA GLY A 22 -5.84 19.65 0.61
C GLY A 22 -6.36 20.28 1.90
N ILE A 23 -5.50 20.93 2.69
CA ILE A 23 -5.92 21.66 3.90
C ILE A 23 -6.85 22.83 3.55
N ALA A 24 -6.51 23.60 2.51
CA ALA A 24 -7.35 24.73 2.10
C ALA A 24 -8.76 24.28 1.71
N ILE A 25 -8.88 23.16 0.99
CA ILE A 25 -10.17 22.54 0.65
C ILE A 25 -10.87 22.04 1.92
N LEU A 26 -10.14 21.42 2.85
CA LEU A 26 -10.71 20.90 4.09
C LEU A 26 -11.36 22.00 4.94
N ILE A 27 -10.69 23.14 5.08
CA ILE A 27 -11.22 24.30 5.80
C ILE A 27 -12.46 24.86 5.10
N PHE A 28 -12.49 24.87 3.77
CA PHE A 28 -13.63 25.36 3.01
C PHE A 28 -14.87 24.47 3.12
N VAL A 29 -14.68 23.14 3.14
CA VAL A 29 -15.78 22.17 3.20
C VAL A 29 -16.29 21.98 4.64
N ASP A 30 -15.52 22.40 5.64
CA ASP A 30 -15.78 22.23 7.09
C ASP A 30 -16.03 20.76 7.52
N ALA A 31 -15.74 19.81 6.63
CA ALA A 31 -15.85 18.37 6.86
C ALA A 31 -14.52 17.84 7.42
N TRP A 32 -14.15 18.29 8.61
CA TRP A 32 -12.90 17.92 9.28
C TRP A 32 -12.69 16.41 9.42
N TRP A 33 -13.77 15.70 9.76
CA TRP A 33 -13.81 14.25 9.81
C TRP A 33 -14.80 13.73 8.77
N PRO A 34 -14.45 12.74 7.93
CA PRO A 34 -13.18 12.01 7.83
C PRO A 34 -12.17 12.56 6.80
N ALA A 35 -12.47 13.69 6.15
CA ALA A 35 -11.72 14.15 4.98
C ALA A 35 -10.25 14.49 5.27
N ILE A 36 -9.87 14.78 6.53
CA ILE A 36 -8.47 14.98 6.90
C ILE A 36 -7.57 13.76 6.62
N MET A 37 -8.13 12.55 6.73
CA MET A 37 -7.40 11.32 6.42
C MET A 37 -6.97 11.27 4.95
N VAL A 38 -7.80 11.75 4.04
CA VAL A 38 -7.51 11.82 2.61
C VAL A 38 -6.50 12.93 2.32
N VAL A 39 -6.68 14.09 2.96
CA VAL A 39 -5.78 15.25 2.83
C VAL A 39 -4.36 14.93 3.28
N VAL A 40 -4.18 14.10 4.32
CA VAL A 40 -2.86 13.64 4.76
C VAL A 40 -2.38 12.45 3.93
N GLY A 41 -3.26 11.51 3.62
CA GLY A 41 -2.93 10.25 2.96
C GLY A 41 -2.46 10.40 1.52
N ILE A 42 -3.15 11.22 0.72
CA ILE A 42 -2.80 11.45 -0.69
C ILE A 42 -1.37 12.00 -0.86
N PRO A 43 -0.96 13.09 -0.21
CA PRO A 43 0.39 13.62 -0.38
C PRO A 43 1.46 12.70 0.19
N LEU A 44 1.15 11.89 1.19
CA LEU A 44 2.06 10.88 1.73
C LEU A 44 2.29 9.72 0.73
N ALA A 45 1.20 9.19 0.19
CA ALA A 45 1.24 8.14 -0.84
C ALA A 45 1.92 8.64 -2.11
N LEU A 46 1.63 9.87 -2.53
CA LEU A 46 2.27 10.49 -3.71
C LEU A 46 3.78 10.65 -3.50
N LYS A 47 4.23 11.04 -2.30
CA LYS A 47 5.66 11.10 -1.98
C LYS A 47 6.33 9.73 -2.08
N GLN A 48 5.69 8.68 -1.57
CA GLN A 48 6.20 7.31 -1.61
C GLN A 48 6.22 6.75 -3.04
N PHE A 49 5.19 7.06 -3.84
CA PHE A 49 5.08 6.71 -5.26
C PHE A 49 6.22 7.36 -6.07
N LEU A 50 6.44 8.66 -5.89
CA LEU A 50 7.53 9.41 -6.54
C LEU A 50 8.93 8.91 -6.14
N MET A 51 9.07 8.28 -4.97
CA MET A 51 10.32 7.67 -4.51
C MET A 51 10.57 6.26 -5.07
N GLY A 52 9.67 5.73 -5.90
CA GLY A 52 9.80 4.38 -6.49
C GLY A 52 9.45 3.24 -5.54
N ARG A 53 8.88 3.54 -4.37
CA ARG A 53 8.48 2.55 -3.36
C ARG A 53 6.99 2.24 -3.51
N PHE A 54 6.63 1.68 -4.66
CA PHE A 54 5.24 1.46 -5.08
C PHE A 54 4.44 0.59 -4.10
N HIS A 55 5.07 -0.43 -3.49
CA HIS A 55 4.41 -1.26 -2.47
C HIS A 55 3.97 -0.44 -1.26
N ASP A 56 4.87 0.35 -0.69
CA ASP A 56 4.54 1.17 0.48
C ASP A 56 3.53 2.27 0.16
N ALA A 57 3.58 2.83 -1.06
CA ALA A 57 2.61 3.80 -1.54
C ALA A 57 1.21 3.17 -1.68
N ALA A 58 1.13 1.94 -2.20
CA ALA A 58 -0.13 1.22 -2.31
C ALA A 58 -0.70 0.88 -0.93
N ILE A 59 0.15 0.42 0.00
CA ILE A 59 -0.28 0.11 1.38
C ILE A 59 -0.77 1.36 2.09
N SER A 60 -0.02 2.47 2.04
CA SER A 60 -0.43 3.72 2.70
C SER A 60 -1.72 4.26 2.10
N LEU A 61 -1.86 4.25 0.77
CA LEU A 61 -3.08 4.66 0.09
C LEU A 61 -4.27 3.78 0.49
N PHE A 62 -4.09 2.45 0.54
CA PHE A 62 -5.12 1.51 0.95
C PHE A 62 -5.55 1.75 2.41
N VAL A 63 -4.60 2.01 3.31
CA VAL A 63 -4.89 2.30 4.72
C VAL A 63 -5.66 3.61 4.85
N PHE A 64 -5.20 4.71 4.24
CA PHE A 64 -5.85 6.01 4.36
C PHE A 64 -7.23 6.05 3.68
N VAL A 65 -7.37 5.44 2.49
CA VAL A 65 -8.65 5.36 1.78
C VAL A 65 -9.59 4.38 2.48
N GLY A 66 -9.10 3.23 2.93
CA GLY A 66 -9.87 2.27 3.69
C GLY A 66 -10.44 2.89 4.96
N PHE A 67 -9.60 3.59 5.73
CA PHE A 67 -10.03 4.27 6.95
C PHE A 67 -11.03 5.41 6.67
N PHE A 68 -10.85 6.15 5.57
CA PHE A 68 -11.81 7.16 5.13
C PHE A 68 -13.19 6.55 4.84
N ILE A 69 -13.24 5.43 4.11
CA ILE A 69 -14.50 4.72 3.82
C ILE A 69 -15.14 4.25 5.12
N ILE A 70 -14.38 3.62 6.01
CA ILE A 70 -14.89 3.14 7.31
C ILE A 70 -15.52 4.29 8.11
N ALA A 71 -14.82 5.42 8.18
CA ALA A 71 -15.27 6.58 8.92
C ALA A 71 -16.47 7.28 8.25
N GLN A 72 -16.53 7.31 6.92
CA GLN A 72 -17.61 7.96 6.18
C GLN A 72 -18.91 7.17 6.20
N PHE A 73 -18.83 5.84 6.14
CA PHE A 73 -19.99 4.95 6.19
C PHE A 73 -20.41 4.58 7.61
N ASN A 74 -19.74 5.14 8.63
CA ASN A 74 -19.95 4.84 10.05
C ASN A 74 -20.07 3.32 10.30
N ILE A 75 -19.20 2.54 9.65
CA ILE A 75 -19.32 1.08 9.63
C ILE A 75 -19.16 0.58 11.07
N SER A 76 -20.18 -0.14 11.54
CA SER A 76 -20.13 -0.76 12.85
C SER A 76 -18.97 -1.76 12.93
N TRP A 77 -18.23 -1.75 14.04
CA TRP A 77 -17.14 -2.69 14.32
C TRP A 77 -17.54 -4.16 14.15
N LYS A 78 -18.84 -4.47 14.36
CA LYS A 78 -19.43 -5.79 14.10
C LYS A 78 -19.35 -6.25 12.63
N ILE A 79 -19.33 -5.33 11.66
CA ILE A 79 -19.19 -5.62 10.23
C ILE A 79 -17.71 -5.58 9.83
N LEU A 80 -16.95 -4.64 10.40
CA LEU A 80 -15.55 -4.41 10.06
C LEU A 80 -14.66 -5.61 10.41
N ILE A 81 -14.82 -6.17 11.61
CA ILE A 81 -14.05 -7.32 12.09
C ILE A 81 -14.21 -8.54 11.16
N PRO A 82 -15.44 -9.02 10.84
CA PRO A 82 -15.59 -10.18 9.96
C PRO A 82 -15.03 -9.94 8.56
N ILE A 83 -15.19 -8.76 7.98
CA ILE A 83 -14.59 -8.42 6.68
C ILE A 83 -13.06 -8.48 6.74
N LEU A 84 -12.45 -7.90 7.79
CA LEU A 84 -11.00 -7.93 7.98
C LEU A 84 -10.51 -9.37 8.15
N PHE A 85 -11.26 -10.21 8.86
CA PHE A 85 -10.92 -11.61 9.10
C PHE A 85 -10.99 -12.44 7.81
N ILE A 86 -12.04 -12.26 7.01
CA ILE A 86 -12.18 -12.91 5.70
C ILE A 86 -11.04 -12.48 4.77
N MET A 87 -10.77 -11.17 4.70
CA MET A 87 -9.69 -10.64 3.85
C MET A 87 -8.31 -11.14 4.31
N GLY A 88 -8.06 -11.23 5.61
CA GLY A 88 -6.85 -11.82 6.18
C GLY A 88 -6.72 -13.30 5.88
N ALA A 89 -7.80 -14.08 6.00
CA ALA A 89 -7.81 -15.50 5.67
C ALA A 89 -7.53 -15.73 4.18
N VAL A 90 -8.17 -14.96 3.29
CA VAL A 90 -7.90 -15.02 1.84
C VAL A 90 -6.45 -14.64 1.54
N TYR A 91 -5.92 -13.60 2.18
CA TYR A 91 -4.51 -13.21 2.01
C TYR A 91 -3.54 -14.31 2.41
N VAL A 92 -3.77 -14.98 3.56
CA VAL A 92 -2.94 -16.11 4.00
C VAL A 92 -3.02 -17.25 2.99
N LEU A 93 -4.22 -17.58 2.51
CA LEU A 93 -4.44 -18.68 1.57
C LEU A 93 -3.76 -18.41 0.21
N LEU A 94 -3.81 -17.17 -0.28
CA LEU A 94 -3.09 -16.75 -1.49
C LEU A 94 -1.57 -16.73 -1.28
N ARG A 95 -1.09 -16.27 -0.12
CA ARG A 95 0.33 -16.29 0.23
C ARG A 95 0.87 -17.72 0.29
N GLU A 96 0.12 -18.62 0.91
CA GLU A 96 0.43 -20.04 0.96
C GLU A 96 0.58 -20.57 -0.47
N TRP A 97 -0.43 -20.38 -1.32
CA TRP A 97 -0.40 -20.80 -2.72
C TRP A 97 0.80 -20.26 -3.49
N VAL A 98 1.12 -18.96 -3.37
CA VAL A 98 2.28 -18.35 -4.06
C VAL A 98 3.62 -18.83 -3.51
N THR A 99 3.70 -19.11 -2.20
CA THR A 99 4.94 -19.60 -1.57
C THR A 99 5.20 -21.05 -1.95
N THR A 100 4.16 -21.89 -2.02
CA THR A 100 4.29 -23.29 -2.44
C THR A 100 4.77 -23.42 -3.88
N THR A 101 4.39 -22.50 -4.79
CA THR A 101 4.87 -22.54 -6.18
C THR A 101 6.34 -22.14 -6.32
N THR A 102 6.88 -21.34 -5.40
CA THR A 102 8.30 -20.91 -5.48
C THR A 102 9.24 -21.92 -4.81
N GLY A 103 8.72 -22.83 -3.98
CA GLY A 103 9.52 -23.80 -3.24
C GLY A 103 9.90 -25.06 -4.03
N GLU A 104 9.24 -25.33 -5.16
CA GLU A 104 9.52 -26.53 -5.98
C GLU A 104 10.58 -26.26 -7.07
N ASP A 105 10.83 -25.00 -7.45
CA ASP A 105 11.76 -24.65 -8.53
C ASP A 105 13.25 -24.61 -8.10
N GLU A 106 13.57 -24.59 -6.80
CA GLU A 106 14.96 -24.52 -6.31
C GLU A 106 15.57 -25.90 -5.97
N GLU A 107 14.76 -26.94 -5.75
CA GLU A 107 15.28 -28.29 -5.41
C GLU A 107 15.60 -29.15 -6.65
N GLU A 108 14.96 -28.93 -7.81
CA GLU A 108 15.28 -29.70 -9.03
C GLU A 108 16.54 -29.20 -9.77
N SER A 109 16.94 -27.93 -9.63
CA SER A 109 18.11 -27.40 -10.35
C SER A 109 19.47 -27.71 -9.71
N SER A 110 19.49 -28.32 -8.52
CA SER A 110 20.72 -28.63 -7.79
C SER A 110 21.14 -30.10 -7.87
N ILE A 111 20.31 -30.96 -8.46
CA ILE A 111 20.60 -32.40 -8.60
C ILE A 111 21.22 -32.72 -9.98
N GLU A 112 20.99 -31.89 -11.00
CA GLU A 112 21.40 -32.19 -12.39
C GLU A 112 22.86 -31.82 -12.74
N VAL A 113 23.65 -31.28 -11.80
CA VAL A 113 25.03 -30.79 -12.07
C VAL A 113 26.13 -31.73 -11.53
N GLU A 114 25.79 -32.85 -10.89
CA GLU A 114 26.78 -33.71 -10.21
C GLU A 114 27.12 -35.03 -10.93
N ASP A 115 26.62 -35.28 -12.15
CA ASP A 115 26.85 -36.54 -12.89
C ASP A 115 27.82 -36.44 -14.10
N ASP A 116 28.51 -35.31 -14.31
CA ASP A 116 29.39 -35.08 -15.48
C ASP A 116 30.85 -34.72 -15.09
N GLN A 117 31.44 -35.40 -14.11
CA GLN A 117 32.90 -35.43 -13.91
C GLN A 117 33.39 -36.84 -13.55
N ASP A 118 33.48 -37.72 -14.56
CA ASP A 118 34.39 -38.87 -14.61
C ASP A 118 35.48 -38.62 -15.67
#